data_AF-A0A7V9KWN3-F1
#
_entry.id   AF-A0A7V9KWN3-F1
#
_cell.length_a   1.000
_cell.length_b   1.000
_cell.length_c   1.000
_cell.angle_alpha   90.00
_cell.angle_beta   90.00
_cell.angle_gamma   90.00
#
_symmetry.space_group_name_H-M   'P 1'
#
loop_
_entity.id
_entity.type
_entity.pdbx_description
1 polymer ?
#
loop_
_entity_poly.entity_id
_entity_poly.type
_entity_poly.pdbx_seq_one_letter_code
_entity_poly.pdbx_strand_id
1 'polypeptide(L)'
;MIEHQCEAGRVAAADVAGFATALRTLGSGIEPAAELVDQIRRLEELKSAAAAAQARVTAVFAATQRSAQRAAGVPATEVGKGVAAQVALARRDSPHRDGQHLGLAVALTGELPPGR
;
A
#
# COMPACT_ATOMS: atom_id res chain seq x y z
N MET A 1 -18.47 21.02 -21.26
CA MET A 1 -17.36 20.05 -21.23
C MET A 1 -17.54 19.27 -19.94
N ILE A 2 -18.40 18.24 -19.99
CA ILE A 2 -18.89 17.52 -18.80
C ILE A 2 -17.99 16.31 -18.57
N GLU A 3 -17.57 16.19 -17.33
CA GLU A 3 -16.63 15.24 -16.75
C GLU A 3 -17.08 13.80 -17.01
N HIS A 4 -16.38 13.10 -17.89
CA HIS A 4 -16.48 11.66 -18.03
C HIS A 4 -15.57 11.00 -16.97
N GLN A 5 -15.86 11.23 -15.69
CA GLN A 5 -15.23 10.46 -14.63
C GLN A 5 -15.91 9.09 -14.59
N CYS A 6 -15.18 8.11 -15.08
CA CYS A 6 -15.50 6.69 -14.97
C CYS A 6 -15.63 6.36 -13.47
N GLU A 7 -16.84 6.05 -13.02
CA GLU A 7 -17.12 5.53 -11.69
C GLU A 7 -16.59 4.09 -11.61
N ALA A 8 -15.26 3.95 -11.53
CA ALA A 8 -14.63 2.70 -11.17
C ALA A 8 -15.11 2.37 -9.75
N GLY A 9 -15.95 1.32 -9.64
CA GLY A 9 -16.70 0.97 -8.46
C GLY A 9 -15.88 1.07 -7.17
N ARG A 10 -16.44 1.75 -6.17
CA ARG A 10 -15.81 1.91 -4.85
C ARG A 10 -15.64 0.52 -4.22
N VAL A 11 -14.40 0.03 -4.14
CA VAL A 11 -14.05 -1.19 -3.39
C VAL A 11 -14.10 -0.88 -1.89
N ALA A 12 -14.94 -1.59 -1.15
CA ALA A 12 -15.02 -1.50 0.31
C ALA A 12 -13.95 -2.38 0.97
N ALA A 13 -13.65 -2.11 2.25
CA ALA A 13 -12.67 -2.91 3.00
C ALA A 13 -13.07 -4.40 3.12
N ALA A 14 -14.38 -4.68 3.17
CA ALA A 14 -14.90 -6.05 3.19
C ALA A 14 -14.61 -6.80 1.88
N ASP A 15 -14.66 -6.11 0.73
CA ASP A 15 -14.34 -6.69 -0.58
C ASP A 15 -12.87 -7.11 -0.65
N VAL A 16 -11.97 -6.28 -0.11
CA VAL A 16 -10.54 -6.60 -0.02
C VAL A 16 -10.30 -7.83 0.86
N ALA A 17 -11.00 -7.96 1.99
CA ALA A 17 -10.88 -9.11 2.88
C ALA A 17 -11.44 -10.41 2.27
N GLY A 18 -12.58 -10.31 1.57
CA GLY A 18 -13.17 -11.43 0.82
C GLY A 18 -12.25 -11.92 -0.29
N PHE A 19 -11.71 -10.98 -1.08
CA PHE A 19 -10.78 -11.30 -2.15
C PHE A 19 -9.46 -11.90 -1.63
N ALA A 20 -8.89 -11.35 -0.56
CA ALA A 20 -7.71 -11.92 0.09
C ALA A 20 -7.97 -13.35 0.60
N THR A 21 -9.21 -13.67 1.01
CA THR A 21 -9.60 -15.04 1.38
C THR A 21 -9.62 -15.96 0.18
N ALA A 22 -10.20 -15.53 -0.94
CA ALA A 22 -10.24 -16.31 -2.18
C ALA A 22 -8.83 -16.56 -2.75
N LEU A 23 -7.92 -15.59 -2.66
CA LEU A 23 -6.53 -15.77 -3.11
C LEU A 23 -5.78 -16.88 -2.37
N ARG A 24 -6.18 -17.23 -1.13
CA ARG A 24 -5.53 -18.32 -0.36
C ARG A 24 -5.72 -19.70 -0.97
N THR A 25 -6.71 -19.87 -1.85
CA THR A 25 -7.00 -21.16 -2.50
C THR A 25 -6.49 -21.22 -3.94
N LEU A 26 -5.97 -20.12 -4.48
CA LEU A 26 -5.45 -20.07 -5.85
C LEU A 26 -4.19 -20.93 -5.99
N GLY A 27 -4.08 -21.68 -7.09
CA GLY A 27 -2.93 -22.58 -7.33
C GLY A 27 -2.89 -23.83 -6.45
N SER A 28 -4.00 -24.18 -5.77
CA SER A 28 -4.08 -25.39 -4.94
C SER A 28 -4.40 -26.67 -5.73
N GLY A 29 -4.69 -26.55 -7.03
CA GLY A 29 -5.02 -27.66 -7.94
C GLY A 29 -3.90 -28.01 -8.91
N ILE A 30 -4.16 -29.02 -9.76
CA ILE A 30 -3.30 -29.34 -10.90
C ILE A 30 -3.74 -28.48 -12.08
N GLU A 31 -2.95 -27.43 -12.37
CA GLU A 31 -3.24 -26.49 -13.46
C GLU A 31 -2.18 -26.61 -14.57
N PRO A 32 -2.54 -26.33 -15.84
CA PRO A 32 -1.58 -26.21 -16.92
C PRO A 32 -0.53 -25.12 -16.64
N ALA A 33 0.72 -25.34 -17.04
CA ALA A 33 1.82 -24.39 -16.80
C ALA A 33 1.56 -22.97 -17.34
N ALA A 34 0.89 -22.85 -18.49
CA ALA A 34 0.53 -21.55 -19.06
C ALA A 34 -0.48 -20.79 -18.17
N GLU A 35 -1.39 -21.49 -17.52
CA GLU A 35 -2.37 -20.91 -16.60
C GLU A 35 -1.70 -20.45 -15.31
N LEU A 36 -0.76 -21.22 -14.77
CA LEU A 36 0.05 -20.81 -13.61
C LEU A 36 0.86 -19.53 -13.90
N VAL A 37 1.41 -19.39 -15.11
CA VAL A 37 2.13 -18.17 -15.52
C VAL A 37 1.19 -16.96 -15.61
N ASP A 38 -0.02 -17.12 -16.15
CA ASP A 38 -1.00 -16.02 -16.17
C ASP A 38 -1.44 -15.66 -14.74
N GLN A 39 -1.70 -16.64 -13.88
CA GLN A 39 -2.00 -16.41 -12.46
C GLN A 39 -0.91 -15.58 -11.76
N ILE A 40 0.38 -15.93 -11.95
CA ILE A 40 1.51 -15.16 -11.41
C ILE A 40 1.48 -13.73 -11.91
N ARG A 41 1.29 -13.51 -13.23
CA ARG A 41 1.22 -12.16 -13.80
C ARG A 41 0.09 -11.34 -13.18
N ARG A 42 -1.10 -11.93 -13.02
CA ARG A 42 -2.25 -11.24 -12.40
C ARG A 42 -2.02 -10.92 -10.93
N LEU A 43 -1.38 -11.81 -10.18
CA LEU A 43 -0.99 -11.56 -8.80
C LEU A 43 0.01 -10.40 -8.67
N GLU A 44 0.95 -10.27 -9.62
CA GLU A 44 1.89 -9.15 -9.66
C GLU A 44 1.21 -7.81 -10.01
N GLU A 45 0.28 -7.80 -10.96
CA GLU A 45 -0.57 -6.64 -11.28
C GLU A 45 -1.38 -6.20 -10.04
N LEU A 46 -2.00 -7.17 -9.36
CA LEU A 46 -2.75 -6.95 -8.14
C LEU A 46 -1.87 -6.40 -7.02
N LYS A 47 -0.68 -6.98 -6.78
CA LYS A 47 0.25 -6.54 -5.75
C LYS A 47 0.62 -5.07 -5.96
N SER A 48 0.93 -4.70 -7.20
CA SER A 48 1.23 -3.33 -7.59
C SER A 48 0.05 -2.38 -7.32
N ALA A 49 -1.16 -2.79 -7.69
CA ALA A 49 -2.38 -2.01 -7.45
C ALA A 49 -2.67 -1.83 -5.95
N ALA A 50 -2.52 -2.88 -5.15
CA ALA A 50 -2.69 -2.86 -3.71
C ALA A 50 -1.66 -1.93 -3.03
N ALA A 51 -0.39 -2.00 -3.45
CA ALA A 51 0.66 -1.12 -2.94
C ALA A 51 0.35 0.36 -3.23
N ALA A 52 -0.10 0.67 -4.45
CA ALA A 52 -0.51 2.03 -4.82
C ALA A 52 -1.71 2.51 -3.99
N ALA A 53 -2.70 1.65 -3.76
CA ALA A 53 -3.84 1.96 -2.90
C ALA A 53 -3.41 2.21 -1.44
N GLN A 54 -2.53 1.36 -0.89
CA GLN A 54 -1.99 1.52 0.46
C GLN A 54 -1.25 2.85 0.63
N ALA A 55 -0.45 3.26 -0.37
CA ALA A 55 0.23 4.55 -0.36
C ALA A 55 -0.77 5.73 -0.31
N ARG A 56 -1.81 5.71 -1.15
CA ARG A 56 -2.86 6.75 -1.15
C ARG A 56 -3.61 6.80 0.18
N VAL A 57 -4.05 5.65 0.71
CA VAL A 57 -4.75 5.57 2.00
C VAL A 57 -3.86 6.09 3.14
N THR A 58 -2.58 5.73 3.14
CA THR A 58 -1.61 6.23 4.13
C THR A 58 -1.47 7.76 4.08
N ALA A 59 -1.39 8.34 2.87
CA ALA A 59 -1.28 9.79 2.69
C ALA A 59 -2.54 10.52 3.18
N VAL A 60 -3.73 10.03 2.81
CA VAL A 60 -5.02 10.59 3.26
C VAL A 60 -5.16 10.51 4.78
N PHE A 61 -4.81 9.37 5.37
CA PHE A 61 -4.81 9.20 6.83
C PHE A 61 -3.89 10.21 7.51
N ALA A 62 -2.64 10.33 7.04
CA ALA A 62 -1.67 11.25 7.62
C ALA A 62 -2.12 12.72 7.52
N ALA A 63 -2.72 13.11 6.40
CA ALA A 63 -3.30 14.44 6.22
C ALA A 63 -4.47 14.67 7.19
N THR A 64 -5.39 13.70 7.30
CA THR A 64 -6.55 13.77 8.20
C THR A 64 -6.11 13.93 9.65
N GLN A 65 -5.14 13.12 10.10
CA GLN A 65 -4.62 13.21 11.46
C GLN A 65 -3.97 14.56 11.76
N ARG A 66 -3.16 15.09 10.83
CA ARG A 66 -2.54 16.42 11.00
C ARG A 66 -3.59 17.52 11.06
N SER A 67 -4.64 17.44 10.24
CA SER A 67 -5.76 18.39 10.28
C SER A 67 -6.50 18.33 11.62
N ALA A 68 -6.78 17.13 12.13
CA ALA A 68 -7.42 16.94 13.43
C ALA A 68 -6.56 17.49 14.59
N GLN A 69 -5.25 17.23 14.58
CA GLN A 69 -4.31 17.78 15.57
C GLN A 69 -4.29 19.31 15.55
N ARG A 70 -4.25 19.93 14.36
CA ARG A 70 -4.33 21.39 14.21
C ARG A 70 -5.64 21.95 14.76
N ALA A 71 -6.76 21.30 14.45
CA ALA A 71 -8.08 21.69 14.96
C ALA A 71 -8.18 21.59 16.50
N ALA A 72 -7.46 20.63 17.10
CA ALA A 72 -7.35 20.48 18.54
C ALA A 72 -6.35 21.45 19.21
N GLY A 73 -5.73 22.38 18.46
CA GLY A 73 -4.79 23.35 19.00
C GLY A 73 -3.40 22.79 19.32
N VAL A 74 -3.04 21.62 18.77
CA VAL A 74 -1.70 21.05 18.94
C VAL A 74 -0.65 22.02 18.39
N PRO A 75 0.44 22.32 19.13
CA PRO A 75 1.50 23.21 18.65
C PRO A 75 2.06 22.75 17.31
N ALA A 76 2.38 23.71 16.42
CA ALA A 76 2.82 23.39 15.06
C ALA A 76 4.04 22.46 14.99
N THR A 77 4.95 22.51 15.98
CA THR A 77 6.12 21.63 16.12
C THR A 77 5.78 20.19 16.50
N GLU A 78 4.58 19.96 17.03
CA GLU A 78 4.09 18.68 17.53
C GLU A 78 3.11 18.02 16.55
N VAL A 79 2.58 18.76 15.58
CA VAL A 79 1.69 18.23 14.54
C VAL A 79 2.42 17.17 13.70
N GLY A 80 1.79 16.00 13.55
CA GLY A 80 2.35 14.85 12.85
C GLY A 80 3.11 13.87 13.74
N LYS A 81 3.45 14.24 14.99
CA LYS A 81 4.03 13.29 15.94
C LYS A 81 3.06 12.12 16.17
N GLY A 82 3.60 10.90 16.17
CA GLY A 82 2.85 9.65 16.34
C GLY A 82 2.13 9.12 15.11
N VAL A 83 1.99 9.89 14.02
CA VAL A 83 1.28 9.44 12.80
C VAL A 83 1.99 8.26 12.14
N ALA A 84 3.32 8.31 12.03
CA ALA A 84 4.12 7.21 11.49
C ALA A 84 3.98 5.92 12.31
N ALA A 85 3.95 6.02 13.63
CA ALA A 85 3.75 4.88 14.52
C ALA A 85 2.35 4.25 14.36
N GLN A 86 1.30 5.08 14.17
CA GLN A 86 -0.05 4.58 13.89
C GLN A 86 -0.11 3.84 12.55
N VAL A 87 0.56 4.33 11.52
CA VAL A 87 0.66 3.66 10.21
C VAL A 87 1.41 2.33 10.35
N ALA A 88 2.57 2.31 11.03
CA ALA A 88 3.35 1.09 11.24
C ALA A 88 2.55 0.03 12.03
N LEU A 89 1.86 0.45 13.10
CA LEU A 89 0.97 -0.42 13.85
C LEU A 89 -0.15 -0.98 12.97
N ALA A 90 -0.77 -0.15 12.12
CA ALA A 90 -1.82 -0.58 11.20
C ALA A 90 -1.33 -1.60 10.16
N ARG A 91 -0.08 -1.48 9.71
CA ARG A 91 0.57 -2.44 8.80
C ARG A 91 0.93 -3.77 9.48
N ARG A 92 0.88 -3.83 10.81
CA ARG A 92 1.42 -4.96 11.61
C ARG A 92 2.89 -5.21 11.30
N ASP A 93 3.62 -4.16 10.94
CA ASP A 93 5.06 -4.18 10.77
C ASP A 93 5.69 -4.23 12.18
N SER A 94 5.77 -5.44 12.74
CA SER A 94 6.68 -5.71 13.85
C SER A 94 8.11 -5.61 13.32
N PRO A 95 9.11 -5.16 14.11
CA PRO A 95 10.51 -4.97 13.69
C PRO A 95 11.18 -6.15 12.97
N HIS A 96 10.55 -7.33 12.97
CA HIS A 96 11.03 -8.54 12.29
C HIS A 96 10.72 -8.62 10.79
N ARG A 97 9.83 -7.78 10.22
CA ARG A 97 9.47 -7.87 8.78
C ARG A 97 9.92 -6.69 7.92
N ASP A 98 10.33 -5.57 8.53
CA ASP A 98 10.68 -4.34 7.80
C ASP A 98 12.15 -4.28 7.31
N GLY A 99 12.99 -5.25 7.68
CA GLY A 99 14.39 -5.31 7.22
C GLY A 99 14.56 -5.49 5.71
N GLN A 100 13.57 -6.08 5.01
CA GLN A 100 13.64 -6.29 3.56
C GLN A 100 13.21 -5.06 2.74
N HIS A 101 12.34 -4.20 3.28
CA HIS A 101 11.78 -3.07 2.53
C HIS A 101 12.64 -1.80 2.64
N LEU A 102 13.31 -1.59 3.79
CA LEU A 102 14.24 -0.46 3.95
C LEU A 102 15.56 -0.70 3.18
N GLY A 103 16.05 -1.95 3.11
CA GLY A 103 17.24 -2.30 2.33
C GLY A 103 17.08 -2.04 0.83
N LEU A 104 15.88 -2.29 0.27
CA LEU A 104 15.57 -2.03 -1.13
C LEU A 104 15.45 -0.53 -1.44
N ALA A 105 14.89 0.25 -0.52
CA ALA A 105 14.75 1.70 -0.70
C ALA A 105 16.10 2.44 -0.60
N VAL A 106 17.01 2.01 0.28
CA VAL A 106 18.33 2.63 0.45
C VAL A 106 19.27 2.30 -0.73
N ALA A 107 19.23 1.08 -1.26
CA ALA A 107 20.03 0.67 -2.43
C ALA A 107 19.67 1.48 -3.70
N LEU A 108 18.40 1.89 -3.86
CA LEU A 108 17.94 2.66 -5.02
C LEU A 108 18.35 4.15 -4.98
N THR A 109 18.75 4.68 -3.82
CA THR A 109 19.20 6.09 -3.66
C THR A 109 20.71 6.25 -3.51
N GLY A 110 21.47 5.15 -3.38
CA GLY A 110 22.91 5.19 -3.09
C GLY A 110 23.87 4.96 -4.27
N GLU A 111 23.42 4.34 -5.38
CA GLU A 111 24.33 3.86 -6.44
C GLU A 111 23.95 4.27 -7.88
N LEU A 112 23.49 5.51 -8.09
CA LEU A 112 23.43 6.08 -9.44
C LEU A 112 24.48 7.19 -9.58
N PRO A 113 25.67 6.90 -10.16
CA PRO A 113 26.62 7.95 -10.50
C PRO A 113 26.02 8.88 -11.56
N PRO A 114 26.34 10.19 -11.54
CA PRO A 114 25.84 11.12 -12.55
C PRO A 114 26.38 10.70 -13.91
N GLY A 115 25.44 10.39 -14.80
CA GLY A 115 25.72 9.92 -16.15
C GLY A 115 26.68 10.83 -16.89
N ARG A 116 27.70 10.22 -17.49
CA ARG A 116 28.36 10.78 -18.67
C ARG A 116 27.75 10.13 -19.90
#